data_AF-A0A953W3T4-F1
#
_entry.id   AF-A0A953W3T4-F1
#
_cell.length_a   1.000
_cell.length_b   1.000
_cell.length_c   1.000
_cell.angle_alpha   90.00
_cell.angle_beta   90.00
_cell.angle_gamma   90.00
#
_symmetry.space_group_name_H-M   'P 1'
#
loop_
_entity.id
_entity.type
_entity.pdbx_description
1 polymer ?
#
loop_
_entity_poly.entity_id
_entity_poly.type
_entity_poly.pdbx_seq_one_letter_code
_entity_poly.pdbx_strand_id
1 'polypeptide(L)'
;MRPAGGSGTAKNLADVFISCSRLDRGRVQPIAERLSSLGYSVWWDARAGQASASEIERQFSEARAVVTVWSDHARNSSVVLAQSAAALDENRLLQMQIDTGRPPAPFDTLKVAEIHSGKSEWGVLEASLAALVRENRPPEVIDHRAASGARPTIAGAPRLLLVAGATALVAFAGALSAGFNGVMRPDQMQIALLGVMAVGGLCAAAAAQRLLSIRRAGG
;
A
#
# COMPACT_ATOMS: atom_id res chain seq x y z
N MET A 1 -30.16 -48.10 -15.24
CA MET A 1 -29.18 -47.47 -14.35
C MET A 1 -28.47 -46.35 -15.11
N ARG A 2 -28.70 -45.08 -14.78
CA ARG A 2 -27.94 -43.92 -15.28
C ARG A 2 -26.80 -43.64 -14.29
N PRO A 3 -25.55 -43.41 -14.72
CA PRO A 3 -24.52 -42.95 -13.80
C PRO A 3 -24.82 -41.49 -13.38
N ALA A 4 -24.68 -41.24 -12.08
CA ALA A 4 -24.78 -39.93 -11.48
C ALA A 4 -23.67 -39.04 -12.03
N GLY A 5 -24.04 -38.03 -12.83
CA GLY A 5 -23.14 -36.96 -13.22
C GLY A 5 -22.76 -36.14 -11.99
N GLY A 6 -21.48 -36.17 -11.64
CA GLY A 6 -20.91 -35.30 -10.63
C GLY A 6 -21.13 -33.83 -11.04
N SER A 7 -21.98 -33.14 -10.29
CA SER A 7 -22.12 -31.69 -10.32
C SER A 7 -20.85 -31.06 -9.75
N GLY A 8 -19.78 -31.04 -10.53
CA GLY A 8 -18.70 -30.08 -10.34
C GLY A 8 -19.24 -28.71 -10.76
N THR A 9 -19.86 -27.98 -9.83
CA THR A 9 -20.11 -26.56 -10.00
C THR A 9 -18.76 -25.87 -10.12
N ALA A 10 -18.31 -25.63 -11.36
CA ALA A 10 -17.36 -24.57 -11.59
C ALA A 10 -18.00 -23.31 -10.99
N LYS A 11 -17.52 -22.89 -9.81
CA LYS A 11 -17.92 -21.60 -9.24
C LYS A 11 -17.59 -20.57 -10.30
N ASN A 12 -18.64 -19.97 -10.89
CA ASN A 12 -18.49 -18.91 -11.86
C ASN A 12 -17.58 -17.83 -11.26
N LEU A 13 -16.63 -17.37 -12.06
CA LEU A 13 -15.76 -16.25 -11.71
C LEU A 13 -16.62 -15.00 -11.50
N ALA A 14 -16.24 -14.18 -10.54
CA ALA A 14 -16.95 -12.95 -10.26
C ALA A 14 -16.60 -11.86 -11.27
N ASP A 15 -17.60 -11.08 -11.67
CA ASP A 15 -17.37 -9.83 -12.40
C ASP A 15 -16.76 -8.79 -11.47
N VAL A 16 -17.21 -8.79 -10.20
CA VAL A 16 -16.84 -7.80 -9.20
C VAL A 16 -16.30 -8.48 -7.95
N PHE A 17 -15.08 -8.10 -7.57
CA PHE A 17 -14.51 -8.46 -6.28
C PHE A 17 -14.63 -7.26 -5.34
N ILE A 18 -15.18 -7.44 -4.14
CA ILE A 18 -15.22 -6.40 -3.12
C ILE A 18 -14.09 -6.65 -2.13
N SER A 19 -13.15 -5.69 -2.06
CA SER A 19 -12.12 -5.68 -1.03
C SER A 19 -12.62 -4.87 0.17
N CYS A 20 -12.82 -5.55 1.30
CA CYS A 20 -13.30 -4.92 2.53
C CYS A 20 -12.70 -5.60 3.78
N SER A 21 -12.77 -4.90 4.92
CA SER A 21 -12.44 -5.52 6.20
C SER A 21 -13.49 -6.56 6.59
N ARG A 22 -13.05 -7.65 7.21
CA ARG A 22 -13.94 -8.69 7.76
C ARG A 22 -14.85 -8.16 8.87
N LEU A 23 -14.43 -7.08 9.54
CA LEU A 23 -15.22 -6.43 10.60
C LEU A 23 -16.43 -5.67 10.04
N ASP A 24 -16.42 -5.31 8.76
CA ASP A 24 -17.49 -4.53 8.11
C ASP A 24 -18.47 -5.41 7.32
N ARG A 25 -18.45 -6.74 7.49
CA ARG A 25 -19.31 -7.66 6.70
C ARG A 25 -20.78 -7.26 6.69
N GLY A 26 -21.35 -6.93 7.84
CA GLY A 26 -22.76 -6.52 7.92
C GLY A 26 -23.06 -5.23 7.16
N ARG A 27 -22.07 -4.35 7.01
CA ARG A 27 -22.19 -3.08 6.27
C ARG A 27 -21.94 -3.25 4.76
N VAL A 28 -21.11 -4.23 4.40
CA VAL A 28 -20.76 -4.55 3.00
C VAL A 28 -21.81 -5.45 2.34
N GLN A 29 -22.51 -6.28 3.11
CA GLN A 29 -23.60 -7.12 2.60
C GLN A 29 -24.62 -6.39 1.72
N PRO A 30 -25.24 -5.27 2.16
CA PRO A 30 -26.20 -4.55 1.32
C PRO A 30 -25.57 -3.97 0.05
N ILE A 31 -24.27 -3.67 0.07
CA ILE A 31 -23.52 -3.21 -1.11
C ILE A 31 -23.43 -4.33 -2.13
N ALA A 32 -23.03 -5.53 -1.68
CA ALA A 32 -22.92 -6.69 -2.55
C ALA A 32 -24.28 -7.12 -3.12
N GLU A 33 -25.35 -7.08 -2.31
CA GLU A 33 -26.71 -7.38 -2.75
C GLU A 33 -27.19 -6.40 -3.82
N ARG A 34 -26.91 -5.11 -3.67
CA ARG A 34 -27.22 -4.11 -4.68
C ARG A 34 -26.43 -4.32 -5.97
N LEU A 35 -25.13 -4.58 -5.88
CA LEU A 35 -24.33 -4.88 -7.08
C LEU A 35 -24.84 -6.16 -7.79
N SER A 36 -25.25 -7.17 -7.03
CA SER A 36 -25.84 -8.40 -7.57
C SER A 36 -27.19 -8.14 -8.25
N SER A 37 -28.03 -7.25 -7.70
CA SER A 37 -29.33 -6.90 -8.29
C SER A 37 -29.21 -6.14 -9.61
N LEU A 38 -28.05 -5.54 -9.90
CA LEU A 38 -27.71 -4.95 -11.19
C LEU A 38 -27.23 -5.98 -12.22
N GLY A 39 -27.17 -7.26 -11.85
CA GLY A 39 -26.83 -8.39 -12.72
C GLY A 39 -25.35 -8.77 -12.74
N TYR A 40 -24.53 -8.26 -11.82
CA TYR A 40 -23.12 -8.66 -11.70
C TYR A 40 -22.95 -9.90 -10.82
N SER A 41 -22.01 -10.77 -11.17
CA SER A 41 -21.51 -11.81 -10.26
C SER A 41 -20.55 -11.17 -9.24
N VAL A 42 -20.89 -11.19 -7.95
CA VAL A 42 -20.15 -10.48 -6.90
C VAL A 42 -19.49 -11.43 -5.93
N TRP A 43 -18.21 -11.21 -5.63
CA TRP A 43 -17.45 -11.92 -4.61
C TRP A 43 -16.96 -10.95 -3.53
N TRP A 44 -17.25 -11.22 -2.25
CA TRP A 44 -16.93 -10.28 -1.16
C TRP A 44 -16.83 -10.96 0.20
N ASP A 45 -17.64 -11.98 0.43
CA ASP A 45 -17.57 -12.82 1.63
C ASP A 45 -17.53 -14.29 1.22
N ALA A 46 -16.32 -14.82 1.16
CA ALA A 46 -16.09 -16.24 1.01
C ALA A 46 -16.64 -16.99 2.21
N ARG A 47 -17.95 -17.29 2.17
CA ARG A 47 -18.75 -18.08 3.12
C ARG A 47 -18.06 -18.28 4.46
N ALA A 48 -18.15 -17.29 5.35
CA ALA A 48 -17.68 -17.41 6.74
C ALA A 48 -16.21 -17.86 6.90
N GLY A 49 -15.32 -17.52 5.95
CA GLY A 49 -13.89 -17.85 6.02
C GLY A 49 -13.50 -19.22 5.47
N GLN A 50 -14.41 -19.91 4.77
CA GLN A 50 -14.17 -21.26 4.25
C GLN A 50 -13.47 -21.31 2.88
N ALA A 51 -13.28 -20.17 2.21
CA ALA A 51 -12.49 -20.17 0.97
C ALA A 51 -11.00 -20.25 1.30
N SER A 52 -10.31 -21.10 0.56
CA SER A 52 -8.85 -21.16 0.60
C SER A 52 -8.26 -19.85 0.08
N ALA A 53 -7.05 -19.50 0.54
CA ALA A 53 -6.33 -18.34 0.00
C ALA A 53 -6.20 -18.38 -1.53
N SER A 54 -6.03 -19.57 -2.11
CA SER A 54 -5.99 -19.76 -3.57
C SER A 54 -7.30 -19.44 -4.28
N GLU A 55 -8.45 -19.72 -3.65
CA GLU A 55 -9.75 -19.36 -4.22
C GLU A 55 -9.97 -17.84 -4.16
N ILE A 56 -9.59 -17.21 -3.03
CA ILE A 56 -9.66 -15.75 -2.89
C ILE A 56 -8.80 -15.09 -3.95
N GLU A 57 -7.56 -15.55 -4.11
CA GLU A 57 -6.62 -15.03 -5.10
C GLU A 57 -7.15 -15.21 -6.52
N ARG A 58 -7.68 -16.39 -6.85
CA ARG A 58 -8.29 -16.63 -8.17
C ARG A 58 -9.48 -15.71 -8.43
N GLN A 59 -10.32 -15.46 -7.43
CA GLN A 59 -11.47 -14.57 -7.58
C GLN A 59 -11.04 -13.11 -7.70
N PHE A 60 -9.99 -12.72 -6.99
CA PHE A 60 -9.39 -11.39 -7.10
C PHE A 60 -8.75 -11.18 -8.48
N SER A 61 -7.90 -12.11 -8.94
CA SER A 61 -7.12 -12.01 -10.18
C SER A 61 -7.99 -12.01 -11.42
N GLU A 62 -9.11 -12.74 -11.40
CA GLU A 62 -10.03 -12.89 -12.54
C GLU A 62 -11.16 -11.85 -12.53
N ALA A 63 -11.37 -11.14 -11.41
CA ALA A 63 -12.41 -10.13 -11.34
C ALA A 63 -12.12 -8.96 -12.28
N ARG A 64 -13.17 -8.53 -12.97
CA ARG A 64 -13.11 -7.45 -13.96
C ARG A 64 -13.05 -6.08 -13.30
N ALA A 65 -13.70 -5.96 -12.14
CA ALA A 65 -13.64 -4.79 -11.29
C ALA A 65 -13.35 -5.20 -9.84
N VAL A 66 -12.55 -4.39 -9.16
CA VAL A 66 -12.32 -4.49 -7.71
C VAL A 66 -12.92 -3.25 -7.06
N VAL A 67 -13.93 -3.44 -6.23
CA VAL A 67 -14.54 -2.36 -5.44
C VAL A 67 -13.95 -2.39 -4.04
N THR A 68 -13.10 -1.42 -3.70
CA THR A 68 -12.64 -1.26 -2.33
C THR A 68 -13.66 -0.47 -1.52
N VAL A 69 -14.11 -1.04 -0.41
CA VAL A 69 -15.01 -0.38 0.55
C VAL A 69 -14.20 0.13 1.74
N TRP A 70 -14.00 1.45 1.77
CA TRP A 70 -13.26 2.15 2.81
C TRP A 70 -14.13 2.41 4.04
N SER A 71 -13.71 1.81 5.14
CA SER A 71 -14.18 2.01 6.51
C SER A 71 -13.00 2.36 7.42
N ASP A 72 -13.26 2.69 8.68
CA ASP A 72 -12.21 2.86 9.69
C ASP A 72 -11.35 1.59 9.85
N HIS A 73 -11.93 0.41 9.68
CA HIS A 73 -11.19 -0.85 9.75
C HIS A 73 -10.43 -1.16 8.45
N ALA A 74 -11.04 -0.91 7.29
CA ALA A 74 -10.44 -1.26 5.99
C ALA A 74 -9.19 -0.44 5.69
N ARG A 75 -9.18 0.84 6.07
CA ARG A 75 -8.03 1.75 5.87
C ARG A 75 -6.78 1.32 6.65
N ASN A 76 -6.94 0.52 7.69
CA ASN A 76 -5.86 -0.04 8.50
C ASN A 76 -5.55 -1.52 8.18
N SER A 77 -6.23 -2.11 7.18
CA SER A 77 -6.07 -3.52 6.82
C SER A 77 -5.01 -3.69 5.74
N SER A 78 -3.90 -4.36 6.06
CA SER A 78 -2.81 -4.62 5.10
C SER A 78 -3.27 -5.37 3.86
N VAL A 79 -4.22 -6.29 3.99
CA VAL A 79 -4.77 -7.05 2.86
C VAL A 79 -5.60 -6.15 1.96
N VAL A 80 -6.47 -5.31 2.52
CA VAL A 80 -7.29 -4.38 1.72
C VAL A 80 -6.39 -3.39 0.99
N LEU A 81 -5.36 -2.86 1.66
CA LEU A 81 -4.39 -1.97 1.04
C LEU A 81 -3.64 -2.65 -0.11
N ALA A 82 -3.16 -3.88 0.08
CA ALA A 82 -2.44 -4.63 -0.94
C ALA A 82 -3.33 -4.93 -2.16
N GLN A 83 -4.57 -5.40 -1.94
CA GLN A 83 -5.52 -5.67 -3.02
C GLN A 83 -5.92 -4.40 -3.77
N SER A 84 -6.12 -3.29 -3.04
CA SER A 84 -6.46 -2.01 -3.65
C SER A 84 -5.31 -1.47 -4.50
N ALA A 85 -4.07 -1.63 -4.03
CA ALA A 85 -2.88 -1.21 -4.79
C ALA A 85 -2.74 -2.04 -6.07
N ALA A 86 -2.85 -3.37 -5.98
CA ALA A 86 -2.80 -4.24 -7.16
C ALA A 86 -3.93 -3.91 -8.17
N ALA A 87 -5.16 -3.71 -7.68
CA ALA A 87 -6.27 -3.34 -8.55
C ALA A 87 -6.10 -1.95 -9.20
N LEU A 88 -5.44 -1.01 -8.49
CA LEU A 88 -5.11 0.31 -9.02
C LEU A 88 -4.11 0.19 -10.16
N ASP A 89 -3.02 -0.56 -9.96
CA ASP A 89 -1.97 -0.78 -10.95
C ASP A 89 -2.54 -1.41 -12.25
N GLU A 90 -3.59 -2.22 -12.12
CA GLU A 90 -4.26 -2.91 -13.22
C GLU A 90 -5.46 -2.15 -13.79
N ASN A 91 -5.71 -0.90 -13.35
CA ASN A 91 -6.83 -0.06 -13.79
C ASN A 91 -8.21 -0.72 -13.64
N ARG A 92 -8.40 -1.49 -12.57
CA ARG A 92 -9.69 -2.12 -12.21
C ARG A 92 -10.22 -1.71 -10.84
N LEU A 93 -9.55 -0.77 -10.17
CA LEU A 93 -9.98 -0.23 -8.89
C LEU A 93 -11.15 0.75 -9.04
N LEU A 94 -12.23 0.46 -8.31
CA LEU A 94 -13.31 1.39 -7.97
C LEU A 94 -13.37 1.52 -6.45
N GLN A 95 -13.80 2.68 -5.97
CA GLN A 95 -13.74 2.99 -4.54
C GLN A 95 -15.09 3.45 -4.01
N MET A 96 -15.40 2.99 -2.81
CA MET A 96 -16.55 3.41 -2.04
C MET A 96 -16.13 3.73 -0.61
N GLN A 97 -16.73 4.75 -0.01
CA GLN A 97 -16.48 5.14 1.36
C GLN A 97 -17.78 5.11 2.18
N ILE A 98 -17.74 4.33 3.26
CA ILE A 98 -18.89 4.12 4.17
C ILE A 98 -18.70 4.78 5.54
N ASP A 99 -17.50 5.26 5.86
CA ASP A 99 -17.18 6.06 7.05
C ASP A 99 -16.65 7.45 6.67
N THR A 100 -16.65 8.40 7.59
CA THR A 100 -16.23 9.79 7.31
C THR A 100 -14.74 9.96 7.04
N GLY A 101 -13.91 8.99 7.44
CA GLY A 101 -12.47 9.14 7.31
C GLY A 101 -11.97 8.80 5.91
N ARG A 102 -11.14 9.68 5.35
CA ARG A 102 -10.55 9.56 4.00
C ARG A 102 -9.74 8.28 3.80
N PRO A 103 -9.75 7.68 2.60
CA PRO A 103 -8.81 6.61 2.23
C PRO A 103 -7.35 7.03 2.48
N PRO A 104 -6.42 6.09 2.68
CA PRO A 104 -5.00 6.40 2.80
C PRO A 104 -4.39 6.70 1.43
N ALA A 105 -3.26 7.41 1.41
CA ALA A 105 -2.50 7.63 0.18
C ALA A 105 -2.04 6.29 -0.44
N PRO A 106 -2.01 6.16 -1.78
CA PRO A 106 -2.36 7.18 -2.79
C PRO A 106 -3.86 7.25 -3.15
N PHE A 107 -4.70 6.45 -2.49
CA PHE A 107 -6.11 6.27 -2.84
C PHE A 107 -7.00 7.49 -2.56
N ASP A 108 -6.57 8.33 -1.63
CA ASP A 108 -7.22 9.60 -1.27
C ASP A 108 -7.29 10.61 -2.42
N THR A 109 -6.40 10.47 -3.39
CA THR A 109 -6.30 11.35 -4.55
C THR A 109 -7.14 10.91 -5.75
N LEU A 110 -7.77 9.74 -5.64
CA LEU A 110 -8.60 9.13 -6.67
C LEU A 110 -10.08 9.37 -6.38
N LYS A 111 -10.92 9.15 -7.39
CA LYS A 111 -12.38 9.26 -7.22
C LYS A 111 -12.89 8.18 -6.27
N VAL A 112 -13.78 8.58 -5.36
CA VAL A 112 -14.40 7.72 -4.34
C VAL A 112 -15.88 8.05 -4.28
N ALA A 113 -16.75 7.03 -4.29
CA ALA A 113 -18.18 7.21 -4.09
C ALA A 113 -18.51 7.25 -2.59
N GLU A 114 -19.19 8.30 -2.12
CA GLU A 114 -19.57 8.46 -0.71
C GLU A 114 -21.00 7.93 -0.44
N ILE A 115 -21.14 7.02 0.52
CA ILE A 115 -22.45 6.42 0.91
C ILE A 115 -22.72 6.56 2.42
N HIS A 116 -22.12 7.56 3.05
CA HIS A 116 -22.26 7.84 4.47
C HIS A 116 -22.95 9.19 4.72
N SER A 117 -23.45 9.40 5.94
CA SER A 117 -23.96 10.69 6.42
C SER A 117 -24.98 11.39 5.50
N GLY A 118 -25.94 10.62 4.95
CA GLY A 118 -27.01 11.15 4.08
C GLY A 118 -26.60 11.40 2.63
N LYS A 119 -25.32 11.18 2.28
CA LYS A 119 -24.87 11.09 0.88
C LYS A 119 -25.02 9.65 0.39
N SER A 120 -25.39 9.52 -0.88
CA SER A 120 -25.70 8.24 -1.50
C SER A 120 -25.33 8.30 -2.98
N GLU A 121 -24.04 8.27 -3.26
CA GLU A 121 -23.49 8.45 -4.62
C GLU A 121 -23.46 7.15 -5.44
N TRP A 122 -24.48 6.31 -5.29
CA TRP A 122 -24.59 5.04 -6.02
C TRP A 122 -24.49 5.21 -7.53
N GLY A 123 -25.10 6.25 -8.09
CA GLY A 123 -25.07 6.50 -9.53
C GLY A 123 -23.65 6.67 -10.08
N VAL A 124 -22.72 7.21 -9.28
CA VAL A 124 -21.32 7.39 -9.69
C VAL A 124 -20.61 6.04 -9.78
N LEU A 125 -20.82 5.17 -8.77
CA LEU A 125 -20.26 3.82 -8.76
C LEU A 125 -20.86 2.98 -9.89
N GLU A 126 -22.19 2.99 -10.03
CA GLU A 126 -22.90 2.20 -11.04
C GLU A 126 -22.47 2.58 -12.46
N ALA A 127 -22.33 3.88 -12.76
CA ALA A 127 -21.82 4.35 -14.04
C ALA A 127 -20.37 3.91 -14.29
N SER A 128 -19.50 4.04 -13.28
CA SER A 128 -18.08 3.63 -13.40
C SER A 128 -17.94 2.12 -13.57
N LEU A 129 -18.77 1.34 -12.86
CA LEU A 129 -18.81 -0.11 -12.96
C LEU A 129 -19.34 -0.57 -14.32
N ALA A 130 -20.39 0.08 -14.85
CA ALA A 130 -20.89 -0.20 -16.19
C ALA A 130 -19.83 0.10 -17.26
N ALA A 131 -19.13 1.24 -17.15
CA ALA A 131 -18.05 1.59 -18.07
C ALA A 131 -16.90 0.55 -18.05
N LEU A 132 -16.51 0.10 -16.85
CA LEU A 132 -15.43 -0.88 -16.70
C LEU A 132 -15.85 -2.29 -17.15
N VAL A 133 -17.01 -2.77 -16.69
CA VAL A 133 -17.45 -4.15 -16.87
C VAL A 133 -18.25 -4.35 -18.17
N ARG A 134 -18.81 -3.33 -18.80
CA ARG A 134 -19.53 -3.54 -20.08
C ARG A 134 -18.77 -2.96 -21.27
N GLU A 135 -18.11 -1.84 -21.07
CA GLU A 135 -17.44 -1.10 -22.16
C GLU A 135 -15.92 -1.34 -22.17
N ASN A 136 -15.38 -2.07 -21.18
CA ASN A 136 -13.95 -2.29 -20.97
C ASN A 136 -13.14 -0.98 -20.94
N ARG A 137 -13.79 0.10 -20.49
CA ARG A 137 -13.20 1.42 -20.34
C ARG A 137 -12.59 1.51 -18.94
N PRO A 138 -11.29 1.76 -18.80
CA PRO A 138 -10.67 1.91 -17.49
C PRO A 138 -11.35 3.04 -16.69
N PRO A 139 -11.38 2.95 -15.34
CA PRO A 139 -11.91 4.00 -14.50
C PRO A 139 -11.26 5.35 -14.83
N GLU A 140 -11.99 6.43 -14.65
CA GLU A 140 -11.43 7.78 -14.72
C GLU A 140 -10.45 7.96 -13.55
N VAL A 141 -9.20 7.57 -13.77
CA VAL A 141 -8.08 7.88 -12.90
C VAL A 141 -7.80 9.37 -13.11
N ILE A 142 -8.01 10.19 -12.07
CA ILE A 142 -7.41 11.53 -12.06
C ILE A 142 -5.91 11.27 -12.05
N ASP A 143 -5.28 11.45 -13.21
CA ASP A 143 -3.94 10.99 -13.51
C ASP A 143 -2.90 11.81 -12.74
N HIS A 144 -2.43 11.28 -11.61
CA HIS A 144 -1.27 11.82 -10.91
C HIS A 144 0.01 11.59 -11.67
N ARG A 145 0.07 11.05 -12.88
CA ARG A 145 1.30 11.19 -13.67
C ARG A 145 1.59 12.66 -14.00
N ALA A 146 0.54 13.48 -14.14
CA ALA A 146 0.66 14.94 -14.22
C ALA A 146 1.10 15.56 -12.88
N ALA A 147 0.64 15.02 -11.74
CA ALA A 147 1.11 15.43 -10.41
C ALA A 147 2.47 14.82 -10.00
N SER A 148 2.88 13.71 -10.63
CA SER A 148 4.16 12.99 -10.46
C SER A 148 5.31 13.65 -11.23
N GLY A 149 5.04 14.79 -11.90
CA GLY A 149 6.07 15.78 -12.16
C GLY A 149 6.69 16.31 -10.86
N ALA A 150 5.96 16.28 -9.75
CA ALA A 150 6.54 16.38 -8.42
C ALA A 150 7.13 15.02 -8.04
N ARG A 151 8.35 14.75 -8.52
CA ARG A 151 9.27 13.91 -7.74
C ARG A 151 9.13 14.34 -6.28
N PRO A 152 8.95 13.43 -5.30
CA PRO A 152 9.24 13.79 -3.92
C PRO A 152 10.70 14.22 -3.95
N THR A 153 10.90 15.54 -3.96
CA THR A 153 12.20 16.11 -3.77
C THR A 153 12.46 15.77 -2.32
N ILE A 154 13.15 14.64 -2.11
CA ILE A 154 13.92 14.42 -0.89
C ILE A 154 14.84 15.63 -0.85
N ALA A 155 14.35 16.67 -0.21
CA ALA A 155 15.05 17.92 0.00
C ALA A 155 16.31 17.55 0.77
N GLY A 156 17.43 17.58 0.04
CA GLY A 156 18.78 17.57 0.57
C GLY A 156 19.09 16.49 1.59
N ALA A 157 19.27 15.25 1.16
CA ALA A 157 20.45 14.54 1.65
C ALA A 157 21.63 15.17 0.88
N PRO A 158 22.49 16.01 1.49
CA PRO A 158 23.60 16.57 0.75
C PRO A 158 24.46 15.38 0.31
N ARG A 159 24.78 15.32 -0.99
CA ARG A 159 25.71 14.33 -1.57
C ARG A 159 27.05 14.27 -0.80
N LEU A 160 27.35 15.28 0.03
CA LEU A 160 28.43 15.31 1.02
C LEU A 160 28.37 14.16 2.04
N LEU A 161 27.21 13.66 2.47
CA LEU A 161 27.13 12.60 3.48
C LEU A 161 27.51 11.22 2.92
N LEU A 162 27.26 10.96 1.64
CA LEU A 162 27.72 9.74 0.98
C LEU A 162 29.24 9.78 0.71
N VAL A 163 29.79 10.95 0.40
CA VAL A 163 31.24 11.13 0.23
C VAL A 163 31.96 11.07 1.59
N ALA A 164 31.39 11.64 2.65
CA ALA A 164 31.96 11.63 4.01
C ALA A 164 31.98 10.22 4.64
N GLY A 165 30.95 9.41 4.38
CA GLY A 165 30.93 8.01 4.82
C GLY A 165 32.00 7.16 4.14
N ALA A 166 32.23 7.37 2.85
CA ALA A 166 33.25 6.66 2.09
C ALA A 166 34.69 7.06 2.49
N THR A 167 34.95 8.35 2.73
CA THR A 167 36.28 8.79 3.20
C THR A 167 36.58 8.34 4.63
N ALA A 168 35.59 8.31 5.52
CA ALA A 168 35.77 7.79 6.88
C ALA A 168 36.11 6.28 6.88
N LEU A 169 35.49 5.50 6.01
CA LEU A 169 35.74 4.06 5.90
C LEU A 169 37.13 3.74 5.33
N VAL A 170 37.58 4.53 4.33
CA VAL A 170 38.93 4.42 3.77
C VAL A 170 40.01 4.85 4.78
N ALA A 171 39.79 5.93 5.53
CA ALA A 171 40.69 6.35 6.60
C ALA A 171 40.78 5.31 7.73
N PHE A 172 39.66 4.68 8.10
CA PHE A 172 39.60 3.62 9.11
C PHE A 172 40.33 2.35 8.66
N ALA A 173 40.14 1.93 7.41
CA ALA A 173 40.86 0.79 6.85
C ALA A 173 42.38 1.04 6.75
N GLY A 174 42.78 2.26 6.37
CA GLY A 174 44.20 2.67 6.34
C GLY A 174 44.85 2.67 7.73
N ALA A 175 44.15 3.19 8.75
CA ALA A 175 44.64 3.20 10.13
C ALA A 175 44.78 1.79 10.73
N LEU A 176 43.83 0.88 10.45
CA LEU A 176 43.91 -0.52 10.86
C LEU A 176 45.07 -1.27 10.19
N SER A 177 45.29 -1.03 8.89
CA SER A 177 46.40 -1.65 8.15
C SER A 177 47.77 -1.16 8.63
N ALA A 178 47.91 0.12 8.96
CA ALA A 178 49.15 0.68 9.51
C ALA A 178 49.45 0.23 10.96
N GLY A 179 48.40 -0.01 11.75
CA GLY A 179 48.52 -0.52 13.12
C GLY A 179 49.00 -1.97 13.19
N PHE A 180 48.51 -2.85 12.32
CA PHE A 180 48.95 -4.25 12.27
C PHE A 180 50.39 -4.45 11.78
N ASN A 181 50.94 -3.49 11.02
CA ASN A 181 52.31 -3.53 10.48
C ASN A 181 53.36 -2.88 11.42
N GLY A 182 53.00 -2.44 12.62
CA GLY A 182 53.96 -1.95 13.63
C GLY A 182 54.60 -0.59 13.34
N VAL A 183 54.01 0.23 12.45
CA VAL A 183 54.58 1.50 11.99
C VAL A 183 54.25 2.69 12.91
N MET A 184 53.23 2.59 13.77
CA MET A 184 52.75 3.72 14.58
C MET A 184 53.06 3.59 16.08
N ARG A 185 53.48 4.70 16.70
CA ARG A 185 53.70 4.81 18.14
C ARG A 185 52.35 4.87 18.91
N PRO A 186 52.29 4.37 20.17
CA PRO A 186 51.03 4.19 20.91
C PRO A 186 50.23 5.49 21.16
N ASP A 187 50.91 6.63 21.24
CA ASP A 187 50.34 7.98 21.40
C ASP A 187 49.52 8.40 20.17
N GLN A 188 49.95 8.02 18.97
CA GLN A 188 49.26 8.33 17.72
C GLN A 188 48.00 7.48 17.54
N MET A 189 48.00 6.25 18.05
CA MET A 189 46.86 5.33 17.99
C MET A 189 45.68 5.79 18.87
N GLN A 190 45.97 6.38 20.04
CA GLN A 190 44.94 6.97 20.91
C GLN A 190 44.23 8.17 20.27
N ILE A 191 44.98 9.04 19.59
CA ILE A 191 44.40 10.22 18.91
C ILE A 191 43.49 9.78 17.77
N ALA A 192 43.88 8.76 17.00
CA ALA A 192 43.05 8.19 15.95
C ALA A 192 41.74 7.58 16.49
N LEU A 193 41.81 6.81 17.60
CA LEU A 193 40.63 6.20 18.23
C LEU A 193 39.66 7.25 18.79
N LEU A 194 40.20 8.30 19.45
CA LEU A 194 39.40 9.42 19.95
C LEU A 194 38.71 10.17 18.81
N GLY A 195 39.39 10.35 17.68
CA GLY A 195 38.80 10.94 16.47
C GLY A 195 37.61 10.14 15.93
N VAL A 196 37.73 8.81 15.85
CA VAL A 196 36.65 7.94 15.38
C VAL A 196 35.44 7.97 16.34
N MET A 197 35.70 7.93 17.65
CA MET A 197 34.63 8.01 18.66
C MET A 197 33.89 9.35 18.63
N ALA A 198 34.61 10.46 18.45
CA ALA A 198 34.02 11.79 18.35
C ALA A 198 33.11 11.92 17.11
N VAL A 199 33.56 11.44 15.95
CA VAL A 199 32.76 11.44 14.71
C VAL A 199 31.54 10.54 14.83
N GLY A 200 31.69 9.34 15.42
CA GLY A 200 30.58 8.42 15.68
C GLY A 200 29.51 9.03 16.59
N GLY A 201 29.94 9.70 17.65
CA GLY A 201 29.04 10.42 18.57
C GLY A 201 28.26 11.55 17.88
N LEU A 202 28.92 12.35 17.05
CA LEU A 202 28.27 13.41 16.27
C LEU A 202 27.23 12.86 15.28
N CYS A 203 27.54 11.75 14.59
CA CYS A 203 26.60 11.09 13.68
C CYS A 203 25.36 10.55 14.41
N ALA A 204 25.55 9.92 15.57
CA ALA A 204 24.45 9.40 16.37
C ALA A 204 23.54 10.51 16.90
N ALA A 205 24.13 11.63 17.36
CA ALA A 205 23.40 12.80 17.82
C ALA A 205 22.55 13.43 16.69
N ALA A 206 23.13 13.57 15.49
CA ALA A 206 22.42 14.09 14.33
C ALA A 206 21.24 13.19 13.90
N ALA A 207 21.42 11.87 13.96
CA ALA A 207 20.35 10.90 13.68
C ALA A 207 19.22 10.97 14.72
N ALA A 208 19.56 11.05 16.01
CA ALA A 208 18.59 11.17 17.10
C ALA A 208 17.79 12.49 17.01
N GLN A 209 18.44 13.61 16.72
CA GLN A 209 17.79 14.91 16.56
C GLN A 209 16.80 14.92 15.38
N ARG A 210 17.11 14.20 14.29
CA ARG A 210 16.21 14.04 13.15
C ARG A 210 14.97 13.21 13.51
N LEU A 211 15.13 12.10 14.22
CA LEU A 211 14.01 11.26 14.66
C LEU A 211 13.06 12.00 15.63
N LEU A 212 13.61 12.81 16.53
CA LEU A 212 12.83 13.64 17.45
C LEU A 212 12.06 14.75 16.72
N SER A 213 12.64 15.35 15.68
CA SER A 213 11.96 16.37 14.86
C SER A 213 10.75 15.81 14.10
N ILE A 214 10.84 14.58 13.60
CA ILE A 214 9.74 13.90 12.87
C ILE A 214 8.60 13.57 13.83
N ARG A 215 8.89 13.10 15.05
CA ARG A 215 7.86 12.82 16.07
C ARG A 215 7.10 14.08 16.52
N ARG A 216 7.71 15.26 16.50
CA ARG A 216 7.04 16.52 16.85
C ARG A 216 6.19 17.10 15.71
N ALA A 217 6.44 16.73 14.46
CA ALA A 217 5.72 17.23 13.30
C ALA A 217 4.45 16.42 12.97
N GLY A 218 4.19 15.31 13.68
CA GLY A 218 3.05 14.42 13.47
C GLY A 218 2.01 14.45 14.60
N GLY A 219 1.95 15.52 15.40
CA GLY A 219 0.98 15.73 16.48
C GLY A 219 0.12 16.96 16.25
#